data_AF-A0A2S1ET38-F1
#
_entry.id   AF-A0A2S1ET38-F1
#
_cell.length_a   1.000
_cell.length_b   1.000
_cell.length_c   1.000
_cell.angle_alpha   90.00
_cell.angle_beta   90.00
_cell.angle_gamma   90.00
#
_symmetry.space_group_name_H-M   'P 1'
#
loop_
_entity.id
_entity.type
_entity.pdbx_description
1 polymer ?
#
loop_
_entity_poly.entity_id
_entity_poly.type
_entity_poly.pdbx_seq_one_letter_code
_entity_poly.pdbx_strand_id
1 'polypeptide(L)'
;MERKSLDEINGSVDVPNVYQSAFWQKFLAYSGPGALVAVGYMDPGNWLTSLAGGSQYRYQLLVVLFTAILIAMYMQSLSIKLGVTTRTDLAQAIARRLPTPLRIALWLFNEIAMMATDLTGVAGTAVALNMLFKLPLLIGVLLTIADVLVVLFFLHFGIRRIEFIVLTAILVVGAIFAIEVCRAHPEFSAIMDGFVPRSSIFTNHSELLISLGIVGATIMPHNIYLHSSLAQSRRYDEHDPKQVKETPRFANWD
;
A
#
# COMPACT_ATOMS: atom_id res chain seq x y z
N MET A 1 -25.01 -16.49 -10.37
CA MET A 1 -24.82 -15.10 -9.90
C MET A 1 -23.32 -14.91 -9.68
N GLU A 2 -22.67 -14.06 -10.48
CA GLU A 2 -21.29 -13.65 -10.18
C GLU A 2 -21.32 -12.75 -8.94
N ARG A 3 -20.62 -13.16 -7.87
CA ARG A 3 -20.45 -12.31 -6.67
C ARG A 3 -19.53 -11.15 -7.02
N LYS A 4 -19.84 -9.94 -6.55
CA LYS A 4 -18.99 -8.78 -6.81
C LYS A 4 -17.80 -8.83 -5.86
N SER A 5 -16.71 -8.18 -6.26
CA SER A 5 -15.59 -8.00 -5.35
C SER A 5 -16.00 -7.07 -4.21
N LEU A 6 -15.65 -7.42 -2.96
CA LEU A 6 -16.01 -6.66 -1.76
C LEU A 6 -17.52 -6.34 -1.65
N ASP A 7 -18.38 -7.35 -1.71
CA ASP A 7 -19.86 -7.19 -1.69
C ASP A 7 -20.37 -6.25 -0.56
N GLU A 8 -19.67 -6.15 0.57
CA GLU A 8 -20.03 -5.29 1.71
C GLU A 8 -19.73 -3.79 1.52
N ILE A 9 -18.76 -3.44 0.68
CA ILE A 9 -18.31 -2.04 0.48
C ILE A 9 -18.30 -1.57 -0.99
N ASN A 10 -18.63 -2.45 -1.93
CA ASN A 10 -18.72 -2.14 -3.36
C ASN A 10 -19.79 -1.08 -3.63
N GLY A 11 -19.40 0.06 -4.20
CA GLY A 11 -20.30 1.19 -4.43
C GLY A 11 -20.88 1.83 -3.17
N SER A 12 -20.25 1.65 -2.00
CA SER A 12 -20.73 2.19 -0.72
C SER A 12 -20.60 3.71 -0.60
N VAL A 13 -19.71 4.32 -1.39
CA VAL A 13 -19.50 5.77 -1.35
C VAL A 13 -20.11 6.43 -2.58
N ASP A 14 -21.17 7.21 -2.35
CA ASP A 14 -21.75 8.09 -3.37
C ASP A 14 -20.78 9.22 -3.71
N VAL A 15 -20.59 9.42 -5.02
CA VAL A 15 -19.68 10.42 -5.57
C VAL A 15 -20.50 11.57 -6.18
N PRO A 16 -20.06 12.84 -6.02
CA PRO A 16 -20.70 13.98 -6.69
C PRO A 16 -20.80 13.79 -8.21
N ASN A 17 -21.96 14.18 -8.77
CA ASN A 17 -22.25 13.99 -10.18
C ASN A 17 -21.27 14.77 -11.07
N VAL A 18 -20.88 14.20 -12.22
CA VAL A 18 -19.83 14.73 -13.11
C VAL A 18 -20.13 16.14 -13.62
N TYR A 19 -21.39 16.53 -13.64
CA TYR A 19 -21.89 17.85 -14.05
C TYR A 19 -21.72 18.96 -13.01
N GLN A 20 -21.24 18.64 -11.80
CA GLN A 20 -20.89 19.65 -10.78
C GLN A 20 -19.40 20.01 -10.84
N SER A 21 -19.07 21.30 -10.77
CA SER A 21 -17.77 21.86 -11.16
C SER A 21 -16.69 21.88 -10.06
N ALA A 22 -16.93 21.34 -8.87
CA ALA A 22 -15.99 21.42 -7.76
C ALA A 22 -14.95 20.29 -7.79
N PHE A 23 -13.81 20.51 -8.45
CA PHE A 23 -12.67 19.57 -8.50
C PHE A 23 -12.25 19.08 -7.11
N TRP A 24 -12.13 19.98 -6.13
CA TRP A 24 -11.73 19.63 -4.77
C TRP A 24 -12.75 18.77 -4.02
N GLN A 25 -14.05 19.01 -4.22
CA GLN A 25 -15.10 18.18 -3.60
C GLN A 25 -15.16 16.79 -4.24
N LYS A 26 -14.95 16.70 -5.56
CA LYS A 26 -14.80 15.42 -6.26
C LYS A 26 -13.55 14.68 -5.78
N PHE A 27 -12.40 15.34 -5.74
CA PHE A 27 -11.15 14.76 -5.27
C PHE A 27 -11.30 14.21 -3.85
N LEU A 28 -11.87 14.98 -2.92
CA LEU A 28 -12.12 14.51 -1.54
C LEU A 28 -13.12 13.35 -1.44
N ALA A 29 -14.07 13.24 -2.37
CA ALA A 29 -15.01 12.12 -2.41
C ALA A 29 -14.37 10.85 -2.99
N TYR A 30 -13.46 10.99 -3.94
CA TYR A 30 -12.70 9.90 -4.52
C TYR A 30 -11.49 9.50 -3.67
N SER A 31 -10.94 10.41 -2.87
CA SER A 31 -9.77 10.16 -2.03
C SER A 31 -10.06 9.18 -0.90
N GLY A 32 -9.11 8.31 -0.58
CA GLY A 32 -9.24 7.33 0.51
C GLY A 32 -8.69 5.94 0.16
N PRO A 33 -9.07 5.34 -0.99
CA PRO A 33 -8.49 4.09 -1.45
C PRO A 33 -6.98 4.17 -1.59
N GLY A 34 -6.44 5.29 -2.08
CA GLY A 34 -5.01 5.55 -2.17
C GLY A 34 -4.33 5.53 -0.81
N ALA A 35 -4.90 6.16 0.20
CA ALA A 35 -4.37 6.14 1.58
C ALA A 35 -4.39 4.74 2.20
N LEU A 36 -5.45 3.96 1.98
CA LEU A 36 -5.57 2.56 2.41
C LEU A 36 -4.53 1.65 1.75
N VAL A 37 -4.15 1.94 0.50
CA VAL A 37 -3.07 1.20 -0.18
C VAL A 37 -1.71 1.70 0.28
N ALA A 38 -1.53 3.02 0.42
CA ALA A 38 -0.28 3.65 0.82
C ALA A 38 0.18 3.24 2.23
N VAL A 39 -0.74 3.02 3.17
CA VAL A 39 -0.37 2.54 4.52
C VAL A 39 0.30 1.16 4.47
N GLY A 40 -0.07 0.33 3.49
CA GLY A 40 0.57 -0.98 3.28
C GLY A 40 2.05 -0.87 2.92
N TYR A 41 2.47 0.24 2.30
CA TYR A 41 3.89 0.53 1.99
C TYR A 41 4.65 1.12 3.18
N MET A 42 3.97 1.39 4.29
CA MET A 42 4.56 1.91 5.53
C MET A 42 4.67 0.84 6.61
N ASP A 43 4.71 -0.44 6.22
CA ASP A 43 4.85 -1.55 7.14
C ASP A 43 6.28 -1.64 7.72
N PRO A 44 6.45 -2.30 8.89
CA PRO A 44 7.76 -2.47 9.52
C PRO A 44 8.79 -3.18 8.61
N GLY A 45 8.34 -4.02 7.66
CA GLY A 45 9.21 -4.69 6.70
C GLY A 45 9.92 -3.69 5.77
N ASN A 46 9.18 -2.74 5.22
CA ASN A 46 9.73 -1.66 4.41
C ASN A 46 10.69 -0.75 5.20
N TRP A 47 10.42 -0.52 6.49
CA TRP A 47 11.33 0.25 7.35
C TRP A 47 12.62 -0.50 7.62
N LEU A 48 12.55 -1.80 7.88
CA LEU A 48 13.72 -2.62 8.16
C LEU A 48 14.69 -2.63 6.98
N THR A 49 14.20 -2.85 5.76
CA THR A 49 15.04 -2.88 4.55
C THR A 49 15.63 -1.50 4.26
N SER A 50 14.84 -0.43 4.42
CA SER A 50 15.29 0.95 4.21
C SER A 50 16.35 1.38 5.24
N LEU A 51 16.15 1.07 6.52
CA LEU A 51 17.11 1.37 7.59
C LEU A 51 18.38 0.53 7.47
N ALA A 52 18.26 -0.76 7.13
CA ALA A 52 19.41 -1.62 6.87
C ALA A 52 20.24 -1.08 5.70
N GLY A 53 19.58 -0.72 4.59
CA GLY A 53 20.22 -0.10 3.43
C GLY A 53 20.90 1.23 3.76
N GLY A 54 20.21 2.12 4.47
CA GLY A 54 20.75 3.42 4.88
C GLY A 54 21.93 3.31 5.85
N SER A 55 21.89 2.37 6.79
CA SER A 55 22.97 2.17 7.77
C SER A 55 24.25 1.63 7.14
N GLN A 56 24.15 0.76 6.13
CA GLN A 56 25.31 0.11 5.51
C GLN A 56 25.83 0.88 4.29
N TYR A 57 24.93 1.44 3.48
CA TYR A 57 25.24 2.04 2.17
C TYR A 57 24.90 3.54 2.10
N ARG A 58 24.53 4.17 3.23
CA ARG A 58 24.13 5.59 3.30
C ARG A 58 23.04 5.90 2.25
N TYR A 59 23.29 6.87 1.37
CA TYR A 59 22.33 7.32 0.37
C TYR A 59 22.38 6.54 -0.96
N GLN A 60 23.30 5.58 -1.14
CA GLN A 60 23.53 4.92 -2.44
C GLN A 60 22.31 4.14 -2.95
N LEU A 61 21.47 3.64 -2.03
CA LEU A 61 20.28 2.86 -2.36
C LEU A 61 19.03 3.71 -2.58
N LEU A 62 19.12 5.05 -2.47
CA LEU A 62 17.99 5.95 -2.72
C LEU A 62 17.49 5.84 -4.16
N VAL A 63 18.38 5.68 -5.14
CA VAL A 63 18.00 5.47 -6.54
C VAL A 63 17.18 4.19 -6.75
N VAL A 64 17.50 3.12 -6.01
CA VAL A 64 16.78 1.84 -6.08
C VAL A 64 15.39 2.01 -5.48
N LEU A 65 15.29 2.60 -4.29
CA LEU A 65 14.02 2.90 -3.63
C LEU A 65 13.15 3.80 -4.52
N PHE A 66 13.71 4.87 -5.07
CA PHE A 66 12.99 5.79 -5.95
C PHE A 66 12.44 5.08 -7.19
N THR A 67 13.27 4.27 -7.85
CA THR A 67 12.85 3.51 -9.03
C THR A 67 11.77 2.48 -8.69
N ALA A 68 11.89 1.80 -7.54
CA ALA A 68 10.88 0.87 -7.06
C ALA A 68 9.53 1.55 -6.80
N ILE A 69 9.54 2.75 -6.21
CA ILE A 69 8.33 3.56 -5.99
C ILE A 69 7.68 3.96 -7.32
N LEU A 70 8.46 4.39 -8.31
CA LEU A 70 7.93 4.71 -9.65
C LEU A 70 7.24 3.50 -10.31
N ILE A 71 7.87 2.32 -10.22
CA ILE A 71 7.31 1.07 -10.74
C ILE A 71 6.02 0.71 -9.98
N ALA A 72 6.02 0.83 -8.65
CA ALA A 72 4.86 0.57 -7.82
C ALA A 72 3.69 1.50 -8.19
N MET A 73 3.91 2.82 -8.30
CA MET A 73 2.89 3.77 -8.73
C MET A 73 2.32 3.42 -10.11
N TYR A 74 3.18 3.03 -11.06
CA TYR A 74 2.74 2.59 -12.37
C TYR A 74 1.87 1.33 -12.29
N MET A 75 2.29 0.31 -11.54
CA MET A 75 1.50 -0.93 -11.35
C MET A 75 0.16 -0.66 -10.65
N GLN A 76 0.14 0.24 -9.66
CA GLN A 76 -1.08 0.63 -8.96
C GLN A 76 -2.05 1.35 -9.90
N SER A 77 -1.57 2.24 -10.77
CA SER A 77 -2.41 2.90 -11.78
C SER A 77 -3.07 1.92 -12.76
N LEU A 78 -2.36 0.84 -13.11
CA LEU A 78 -2.91 -0.23 -13.94
C LEU A 78 -3.97 -1.05 -13.19
N SER A 79 -3.74 -1.30 -11.89
CA SER A 79 -4.67 -1.99 -11.02
C SER A 79 -6.00 -1.23 -10.87
N ILE A 80 -5.92 0.09 -10.62
CA ILE A 80 -7.07 0.99 -10.62
C ILE A 80 -7.82 0.90 -11.94
N LYS A 81 -7.08 1.03 -13.06
CA LYS A 81 -7.69 1.00 -14.40
C LYS A 81 -8.42 -0.30 -14.66
N LEU A 82 -7.88 -1.43 -14.22
CA LEU A 82 -8.56 -2.73 -14.32
C LEU A 82 -9.86 -2.72 -13.49
N GLY A 83 -9.78 -2.41 -12.19
CA GLY A 83 -10.93 -2.42 -11.29
C GLY A 83 -12.08 -1.52 -11.75
N VAL A 84 -11.76 -0.33 -12.26
CA VAL A 84 -12.74 0.65 -12.76
C VAL A 84 -13.32 0.25 -14.13
N THR A 85 -12.51 -0.27 -15.06
CA THR A 85 -13.02 -0.56 -16.41
C THR A 85 -13.74 -1.90 -16.51
N THR A 86 -13.27 -2.92 -15.80
CA THR A 86 -13.83 -4.28 -15.91
C THR A 86 -14.78 -4.64 -14.78
N ARG A 87 -14.89 -3.81 -13.72
CA ARG A 87 -15.69 -4.09 -12.50
C ARG A 87 -15.36 -5.44 -11.87
N THR A 88 -14.15 -5.91 -12.07
CA THR A 88 -13.64 -7.14 -11.50
C THR A 88 -12.31 -6.87 -10.84
N ASP A 89 -12.08 -7.50 -9.70
CA ASP A 89 -10.73 -7.48 -9.13
C ASP A 89 -9.75 -8.29 -10.00
N LEU A 90 -8.46 -8.08 -9.76
CA LEU A 90 -7.40 -8.78 -10.48
C LEU A 90 -7.50 -10.30 -10.30
N ALA A 91 -7.92 -10.79 -9.13
CA ALA A 91 -8.04 -12.23 -8.87
C ALA A 91 -9.17 -12.86 -9.69
N GLN A 92 -10.31 -12.19 -9.83
CA GLN A 92 -11.43 -12.58 -10.68
C GLN A 92 -11.03 -12.56 -12.16
N ALA A 93 -10.32 -11.53 -12.60
CA ALA A 93 -9.82 -11.43 -13.97
C ALA A 93 -8.86 -12.57 -14.33
N ILE A 94 -7.95 -12.92 -13.41
CA ILE A 94 -7.03 -14.05 -13.53
C ILE A 94 -7.81 -15.38 -13.51
N ALA A 95 -8.74 -15.55 -12.58
CA ALA A 95 -9.53 -16.76 -12.41
C ALA A 95 -10.42 -17.09 -13.63
N ARG A 96 -10.84 -16.08 -14.39
CA ARG A 96 -11.61 -16.26 -15.64
C ARG A 96 -10.74 -16.73 -16.82
N ARG A 97 -9.43 -16.48 -16.79
CA ARG A 97 -8.51 -16.79 -17.92
C ARG A 97 -7.66 -18.03 -17.71
N LEU A 98 -7.47 -18.46 -16.46
CA LEU A 98 -6.56 -19.55 -16.12
C LEU A 98 -7.29 -20.84 -15.72
N PRO A 99 -6.70 -22.02 -15.99
CA PRO A 99 -7.25 -23.29 -15.52
C PRO A 99 -7.13 -23.42 -13.99
N THR A 100 -8.04 -24.18 -13.39
CA THR A 100 -8.15 -24.40 -11.94
C THR A 100 -6.83 -24.70 -11.21
N PRO A 101 -5.93 -25.58 -11.68
CA PRO A 101 -4.67 -25.86 -10.95
C PRO A 101 -3.77 -24.62 -10.82
N LEU A 102 -3.65 -23.82 -11.88
CA LEU A 102 -2.81 -22.62 -11.86
C LEU A 102 -3.42 -21.52 -10.98
N ARG A 103 -4.76 -21.41 -10.96
CA ARG A 103 -5.47 -20.51 -10.05
C ARG A 103 -5.19 -20.85 -8.58
N ILE A 104 -5.21 -22.13 -8.21
CA ILE A 104 -4.92 -22.57 -6.84
C ILE A 104 -3.45 -22.29 -6.48
N ALA A 105 -2.53 -22.55 -7.40
CA ALA A 105 -1.11 -22.24 -7.20
C ALA A 105 -0.90 -20.74 -6.95
N LEU A 106 -1.47 -19.87 -7.78
CA LEU A 106 -1.37 -18.42 -7.61
C LEU A 106 -2.02 -17.93 -6.32
N TRP A 107 -3.16 -18.50 -5.94
CA TRP A 107 -3.81 -18.21 -4.66
C TRP A 107 -2.88 -18.58 -3.49
N LEU A 108 -2.28 -19.77 -3.50
CA LEU A 108 -1.36 -20.20 -2.45
C LEU A 108 -0.13 -19.28 -2.35
N PHE A 109 0.46 -18.89 -3.48
CA PHE A 109 1.56 -17.92 -3.48
C PHE A 109 1.16 -16.58 -2.88
N ASN A 110 -0.03 -16.07 -3.20
CA ASN A 110 -0.52 -14.83 -2.62
C ASN A 110 -0.80 -14.96 -1.12
N GLU A 111 -1.34 -16.09 -0.67
CA GLU A 111 -1.60 -16.38 0.74
C GLU A 111 -0.31 -16.42 1.55
N ILE A 112 0.74 -17.08 1.03
CA ILE A 112 2.06 -17.11 1.65
C ILE A 112 2.66 -15.70 1.73
N ALA A 113 2.52 -14.90 0.67
CA ALA A 113 3.00 -13.52 0.66
C ALA A 113 2.28 -12.62 1.68
N MET A 114 0.96 -12.77 1.82
CA MET A 114 0.18 -12.07 2.85
C MET A 114 0.59 -12.51 4.25
N MET A 115 0.77 -13.81 4.49
CA MET A 115 1.24 -14.33 5.78
C MET A 115 2.64 -13.82 6.14
N ALA A 116 3.55 -13.70 5.16
CA ALA A 116 4.87 -13.13 5.38
C ALA A 116 4.82 -11.64 5.75
N THR A 117 3.89 -10.89 5.16
CA THR A 117 3.67 -9.47 5.47
C THR A 117 3.01 -9.30 6.85
N ASP A 118 2.08 -10.18 7.21
CA ASP A 118 1.47 -10.17 8.53
C ASP A 118 2.49 -10.48 9.63
N LEU A 119 3.41 -11.41 9.37
CA LEU A 119 4.50 -11.74 10.30
C LEU A 119 5.38 -10.52 10.62
N THR A 120 5.69 -9.67 9.65
CA THR A 120 6.46 -8.43 9.91
C THR A 120 5.65 -7.42 10.71
N GLY A 121 4.33 -7.33 10.49
CA GLY A 121 3.41 -6.51 11.28
C GLY A 121 3.31 -6.95 12.74
N VAL A 122 3.14 -8.25 12.98
CA VAL A 122 3.11 -8.85 14.33
C VAL A 122 4.44 -8.65 15.05
N ALA A 123 5.56 -8.90 14.38
CA ALA A 123 6.89 -8.71 14.96
C ALA A 123 7.14 -7.22 15.30
N GLY A 124 6.80 -6.30 14.39
CA GLY A 124 6.93 -4.86 14.60
C GLY A 124 6.11 -4.38 15.80
N THR A 125 4.86 -4.83 15.91
CA THR A 125 3.97 -4.47 17.03
C THR A 125 4.48 -5.03 18.36
N ALA A 126 4.93 -6.28 18.39
CA ALA A 126 5.48 -6.89 19.60
C ALA A 126 6.75 -6.15 20.09
N VAL A 127 7.64 -5.75 19.17
CA VAL A 127 8.82 -4.94 19.49
C VAL A 127 8.41 -3.55 19.98
N ALA A 128 7.44 -2.91 19.34
CA ALA A 128 6.95 -1.59 19.76
C ALA A 128 6.36 -1.63 21.18
N LEU A 129 5.55 -2.64 21.51
CA LEU A 129 5.00 -2.84 22.86
C LEU A 129 6.09 -3.13 23.89
N ASN A 130 7.14 -3.87 23.51
CA ASN A 130 8.30 -4.09 24.36
C ASN A 130 9.05 -2.78 24.64
N MET A 131 9.26 -1.92 23.64
CA MET A 131 9.97 -0.66 23.84
C MET A 131 9.15 0.37 24.62
N LEU A 132 7.84 0.44 24.38
CA LEU A 132 6.96 1.46 24.96
C LEU A 132 6.53 1.12 26.40
N PHE A 133 6.14 -0.13 26.64
CA PHE A 133 5.58 -0.59 27.92
C PHE A 133 6.47 -1.58 28.67
N LYS A 134 7.64 -1.92 28.13
CA LYS A 134 8.55 -2.93 28.68
C LYS A 134 7.92 -4.31 28.86
N LEU A 135 6.91 -4.62 28.03
CA LEU A 135 6.23 -5.92 28.05
C LEU A 135 7.12 -7.00 27.40
N PRO A 136 7.15 -8.23 27.93
CA PRO A 136 7.78 -9.37 27.26
C PRO A 136 7.26 -9.58 25.84
N LEU A 137 8.14 -9.92 24.90
CA LEU A 137 7.79 -10.14 23.48
C LEU A 137 6.64 -11.15 23.32
N LEU A 138 6.64 -12.22 24.12
CA LEU A 138 5.59 -13.23 24.10
C LEU A 138 4.20 -12.62 24.38
N ILE A 139 4.11 -11.72 25.37
CA ILE A 139 2.86 -11.01 25.69
C ILE A 139 2.50 -10.06 24.56
N GLY A 140 3.49 -9.38 23.97
CA GLY A 140 3.29 -8.52 22.79
C GLY A 140 2.66 -9.28 21.63
N VAL A 141 3.18 -10.46 21.28
CA VAL A 141 2.63 -11.31 20.20
C VAL A 141 1.24 -11.86 20.56
N LEU A 142 0.99 -12.23 21.82
CA LEU A 142 -0.34 -12.67 22.22
C LEU A 142 -1.38 -11.53 22.14
N LEU A 143 -0.96 -10.29 22.42
CA LEU A 143 -1.82 -9.12 22.29
C LEU A 143 -2.17 -8.81 20.83
N THR A 144 -1.29 -9.13 19.87
CA THR A 144 -1.64 -8.91 18.46
C THR A 144 -2.79 -9.79 18.03
N ILE A 145 -3.04 -10.96 18.63
CA ILE A 145 -4.24 -11.78 18.31
C ILE A 145 -5.56 -11.01 18.56
N ALA A 146 -5.54 -10.02 19.47
CA ALA A 146 -6.70 -9.17 19.72
C ALA A 146 -6.95 -8.12 18.62
N ASP A 147 -6.04 -7.97 17.64
CA ASP A 147 -6.21 -7.06 16.51
C ASP A 147 -7.44 -7.40 15.65
N VAL A 148 -7.82 -8.68 15.56
CA VAL A 148 -9.03 -9.13 14.86
C VAL A 148 -10.26 -8.47 15.47
N LEU A 149 -10.31 -8.32 16.80
CA LEU A 149 -11.40 -7.62 17.48
C LEU A 149 -11.42 -6.14 17.14
N VAL A 150 -10.24 -5.54 16.99
CA VAL A 150 -10.08 -4.14 16.58
C VAL A 150 -10.56 -3.94 15.14
N VAL A 151 -10.20 -4.84 14.22
CA VAL A 151 -10.67 -4.80 12.83
C VAL A 151 -12.19 -4.97 12.76
N LEU A 152 -12.76 -5.95 13.47
CA LEU A 152 -14.21 -6.16 13.55
C LEU A 152 -14.93 -4.93 14.11
N PHE A 153 -14.36 -4.28 15.12
CA PHE A 153 -14.88 -3.03 15.65
C PHE A 153 -14.86 -1.93 14.59
N PHE A 154 -13.77 -1.77 13.85
CA PHE A 154 -13.64 -0.76 12.79
C PHE A 154 -14.61 -0.95 11.63
N LEU A 155 -14.90 -2.20 11.22
CA LEU A 155 -15.87 -2.49 10.16
C LEU A 155 -17.26 -1.92 10.45
N HIS A 156 -17.62 -1.74 11.73
CA HIS A 156 -18.90 -1.13 12.11
C HIS A 156 -18.98 0.39 11.86
N PHE A 157 -17.84 1.09 11.75
CA PHE A 157 -17.79 2.56 11.65
C PHE A 157 -17.92 3.10 10.21
N GLY A 158 -17.91 2.22 9.20
CA GLY A 158 -17.98 2.57 7.78
C GLY A 158 -16.65 3.06 7.20
N ILE A 159 -16.47 2.82 5.89
CA ILE A 159 -15.16 2.94 5.23
C ILE A 159 -14.55 4.34 5.27
N ARG A 160 -15.36 5.41 5.17
CA ARG A 160 -14.85 6.80 5.22
C ARG A 160 -14.17 7.15 6.54
N ARG A 161 -14.65 6.61 7.67
CA ARG A 161 -14.03 6.88 8.97
C ARG A 161 -12.69 6.16 9.09
N ILE A 162 -12.62 4.93 8.58
CA ILE A 162 -11.38 4.14 8.53
C ILE A 162 -10.35 4.86 7.65
N GLU A 163 -10.72 5.32 6.46
CA GLU A 163 -9.86 6.10 5.55
C GLU A 163 -9.25 7.32 6.26
N PHE A 164 -10.06 8.07 7.02
CA PHE A 164 -9.57 9.24 7.77
C PHE A 164 -8.61 8.87 8.91
N ILE A 165 -8.88 7.79 9.64
CA ILE A 165 -8.00 7.31 10.72
C ILE A 165 -6.65 6.89 10.13
N VAL A 166 -6.66 6.13 9.03
CA VAL A 166 -5.46 5.68 8.33
C VAL A 166 -4.65 6.87 7.82
N LEU A 167 -5.30 7.83 7.14
CA LEU A 167 -4.64 9.03 6.65
C LEU A 167 -3.98 9.83 7.79
N THR A 168 -4.68 9.98 8.91
CA THR A 168 -4.15 10.67 10.09
C THR A 168 -2.94 9.93 10.65
N ALA A 169 -2.98 8.60 10.74
CA ALA A 169 -1.85 7.80 11.20
C ALA A 169 -0.62 7.96 10.30
N ILE A 170 -0.80 7.92 8.97
CA ILE A 170 0.26 8.16 7.98
C ILE A 170 0.91 9.53 8.20
N LEU A 171 0.10 10.58 8.36
CA LEU A 171 0.61 11.94 8.56
C LEU A 171 1.39 12.08 9.88
N VAL A 172 0.91 11.45 10.95
CA VAL A 172 1.61 11.45 12.25
C VAL A 172 2.97 10.78 12.14
N VAL A 173 3.03 9.58 11.56
CA VAL A 173 4.30 8.85 11.39
C VAL A 173 5.25 9.62 10.46
N GLY A 174 4.74 10.15 9.35
CA GLY A 174 5.52 10.97 8.43
C GLY A 174 6.09 12.23 9.10
N ALA A 175 5.30 12.90 9.95
CA ALA A 175 5.76 14.06 10.70
C ALA A 175 6.85 13.71 11.72
N ILE A 176 6.72 12.58 12.43
CA ILE A 176 7.75 12.12 13.39
C ILE A 176 9.07 11.88 12.66
N PHE A 177 9.07 11.11 11.57
CA PHE A 177 10.30 10.87 10.80
C PHE A 177 10.87 12.13 10.16
N ALA A 178 10.02 13.03 9.65
CA ALA A 178 10.48 14.30 9.09
C ALA A 178 11.20 15.16 10.13
N ILE A 179 10.66 15.25 11.35
CA ILE A 179 11.30 15.98 12.46
C ILE A 179 12.66 15.36 12.78
N GLU A 180 12.75 14.04 12.93
CA GLU A 180 14.02 13.36 13.24
C GLU A 180 15.07 13.56 12.14
N VAL A 181 14.67 13.46 10.87
CA VAL A 181 15.57 13.73 9.73
C VAL A 181 16.02 15.19 9.71
N CYS A 182 15.14 16.15 9.98
CA CYS A 182 15.52 17.57 10.08
C CYS A 182 16.52 17.82 11.22
N ARG A 183 16.38 17.14 12.37
CA ARG A 183 17.31 17.24 13.50
C ARG A 183 18.67 16.60 13.21
N ALA A 184 18.71 15.62 12.32
CA ALA A 184 19.96 14.97 11.92
C ALA A 184 20.86 15.86 11.02
N HIS A 185 20.36 17.03 10.56
CA HIS A 185 21.06 17.96 9.66
C HIS A 185 21.75 17.26 8.47
N PRO A 186 21.01 16.53 7.62
CA PRO A 186 21.61 15.79 6.53
C PRO A 186 22.15 16.74 5.45
N GLU A 187 23.30 16.40 4.90
CA GLU A 187 23.86 17.11 3.75
C GLU A 187 22.99 16.88 2.51
N PHE A 188 22.32 17.93 2.04
CA PHE A 188 21.42 17.83 0.89
C PHE A 188 22.13 17.39 -0.39
N SER A 189 23.39 17.79 -0.58
CA SER A 189 24.24 17.33 -1.69
C SER A 189 24.39 15.80 -1.70
N ALA A 190 24.66 15.21 -0.54
CA ALA A 190 24.84 13.76 -0.41
C ALA A 190 23.54 12.98 -0.68
N ILE A 191 22.38 13.56 -0.36
CA ILE A 191 21.06 12.98 -0.70
C ILE A 191 20.87 13.00 -2.22
N MET A 192 21.13 14.13 -2.87
CA MET A 192 20.99 14.27 -4.33
C MET A 192 21.94 13.33 -5.08
N ASP A 193 23.18 13.17 -4.59
CA ASP A 193 24.14 12.21 -5.13
C ASP A 193 23.68 10.76 -4.98
N GLY A 194 22.82 10.47 -4.00
CA GLY A 194 22.20 9.15 -3.79
C GLY A 194 21.17 8.77 -4.85
N PHE A 195 20.63 9.73 -5.59
CA PHE A 195 19.73 9.47 -6.71
C PHE A 195 20.48 9.14 -8.01
N VAL A 196 21.81 9.28 -8.04
CA VAL A 196 22.63 8.95 -9.21
C VAL A 196 22.93 7.44 -9.21
N PRO A 197 22.59 6.68 -10.28
CA PRO A 197 22.88 5.26 -10.35
C PRO A 197 24.38 4.97 -10.30
N ARG A 198 24.80 4.06 -9.42
CA ARG A 198 26.19 3.59 -9.33
C ARG A 198 26.28 2.14 -9.78
N SER A 199 27.39 1.80 -10.45
CA SER A 199 27.66 0.42 -10.88
C SER A 199 27.96 -0.53 -9.71
N SER A 200 28.24 0.00 -8.51
CA SER A 200 28.46 -0.77 -7.27
C SER A 200 27.28 -1.66 -6.91
N ILE A 201 26.06 -1.20 -7.20
CA ILE A 201 24.79 -1.89 -6.92
C ILE A 201 24.78 -3.28 -7.56
N PHE A 202 25.40 -3.44 -8.72
CA PHE A 202 25.41 -4.71 -9.47
C PHE A 202 26.67 -5.54 -9.24
N THR A 203 27.76 -4.94 -8.74
CA THR A 203 29.03 -5.65 -8.53
C THR A 203 29.18 -6.20 -7.11
N ASN A 204 28.55 -5.57 -6.11
CA ASN A 204 28.60 -6.03 -4.73
C ASN A 204 27.39 -6.91 -4.37
N HIS A 205 27.64 -8.15 -3.95
CA HIS A 205 26.59 -9.10 -3.62
C HIS A 205 25.67 -8.63 -2.48
N SER A 206 26.23 -8.02 -1.43
CA SER A 206 25.45 -7.54 -0.29
C SER A 206 24.58 -6.33 -0.65
N GLU A 207 25.12 -5.43 -1.48
CA GLU A 207 24.39 -4.24 -1.96
C GLU A 207 23.24 -4.67 -2.90
N LEU A 208 23.49 -5.67 -3.74
CA LEU A 208 22.49 -6.27 -4.61
C LEU A 208 21.37 -6.96 -3.80
N LEU A 209 21.71 -7.71 -2.75
CA LEU A 209 20.72 -8.38 -1.91
C LEU A 209 19.79 -7.38 -1.21
N ILE A 210 20.33 -6.30 -0.64
CA ILE A 210 19.49 -5.26 -0.03
C ILE A 210 18.66 -4.54 -1.09
N SER A 211 19.24 -4.26 -2.26
CA SER A 211 18.52 -3.64 -3.38
C SER A 211 17.32 -4.49 -3.83
N LEU A 212 17.52 -5.80 -3.98
CA LEU A 212 16.44 -6.76 -4.28
C LEU A 212 15.41 -6.79 -3.14
N GLY A 213 15.85 -6.71 -1.89
CA GLY A 213 14.98 -6.60 -0.73
C GLY A 213 14.11 -5.35 -0.74
N ILE A 214 14.67 -4.18 -1.08
CA ILE A 214 13.93 -2.91 -1.22
C ILE A 214 12.89 -3.02 -2.33
N VAL A 215 13.27 -3.54 -3.51
CA VAL A 215 12.35 -3.70 -4.64
C VAL A 215 11.23 -4.68 -4.28
N GLY A 216 11.55 -5.81 -3.65
CA GLY A 216 10.57 -6.83 -3.25
C GLY A 216 9.62 -6.34 -2.15
N ALA A 217 10.14 -5.57 -1.18
CA ALA A 217 9.32 -4.98 -0.12
C ALA A 217 8.41 -3.86 -0.65
N THR A 218 8.85 -3.13 -1.68
CA THR A 218 8.04 -2.09 -2.33
C THR A 218 6.96 -2.71 -3.21
N ILE A 219 7.27 -3.68 -4.07
CA ILE A 219 6.29 -4.25 -5.00
C ILE A 219 5.53 -5.39 -4.31
N MET A 220 4.52 -5.02 -3.52
CA MET A 220 3.66 -5.95 -2.79
C MET A 220 2.51 -6.48 -3.69
N PRO A 221 2.50 -7.78 -4.06
CA PRO A 221 1.48 -8.31 -4.97
C PRO A 221 0.06 -8.20 -4.40
N HIS A 222 -0.12 -8.45 -3.11
CA HIS A 222 -1.42 -8.35 -2.43
C HIS A 222 -1.99 -6.93 -2.47
N ASN A 223 -1.15 -5.88 -2.43
CA ASN A 223 -1.61 -4.50 -2.57
C ASN A 223 -2.16 -4.22 -3.97
N ILE A 224 -1.66 -4.89 -5.02
CA ILE A 224 -2.20 -4.77 -6.37
C ILE A 224 -3.62 -5.37 -6.40
N TYR A 225 -3.83 -6.55 -5.82
CA TYR A 225 -5.16 -7.15 -5.70
C TYR A 225 -6.11 -6.23 -4.90
N LEU A 226 -5.64 -5.74 -3.75
CA LEU A 226 -6.41 -4.83 -2.89
C LEU A 226 -6.83 -3.57 -3.62
N HIS A 227 -5.92 -2.91 -4.34
CA HIS A 227 -6.24 -1.66 -5.03
C HIS A 227 -7.25 -1.86 -6.17
N SER A 228 -7.16 -2.97 -6.92
CA SER A 228 -8.15 -3.29 -7.97
C SER A 228 -9.56 -3.48 -7.41
N SER A 229 -9.65 -3.89 -6.15
CA SER A 229 -10.91 -4.14 -5.46
C SER A 229 -11.43 -2.86 -4.78
N LEU A 230 -10.57 -2.12 -4.07
CA LEU A 230 -10.92 -0.84 -3.44
C LEU A 230 -11.31 0.24 -4.45
N ALA A 231 -10.74 0.22 -5.66
CA ALA A 231 -11.15 1.10 -6.75
C ALA A 231 -12.65 0.94 -7.12
N GLN A 232 -13.28 -0.17 -6.75
CA GLN A 232 -14.71 -0.44 -6.96
C GLN A 232 -15.60 0.07 -5.81
N SER A 233 -15.03 0.54 -4.70
CA SER A 233 -15.79 1.10 -3.56
C SER A 233 -16.57 2.37 -3.92
N ARG A 234 -16.15 3.09 -4.97
CA ARG A 234 -16.75 4.35 -5.43
C ARG A 234 -17.85 4.07 -6.44
N ARG A 235 -19.04 4.62 -6.20
CA ARG A 235 -20.19 4.47 -7.08
C ARG A 235 -20.16 5.52 -8.20
N TYR A 236 -20.12 5.07 -9.45
CA TYR A 236 -20.24 5.90 -10.66
C TYR A 236 -21.11 5.17 -11.70
N ASP A 237 -21.74 5.94 -12.60
CA ASP A 237 -22.57 5.42 -13.69
C ASP A 237 -21.69 4.84 -14.81
N GLU A 238 -21.98 3.59 -15.17
CA GLU A 238 -21.27 2.81 -16.19
C GLU A 238 -21.67 3.21 -17.61
N HIS A 239 -22.87 3.78 -17.76
CA HIS A 239 -23.42 4.15 -19.06
C HIS A 239 -22.99 5.55 -19.50
N ASP A 240 -22.43 6.35 -18.59
CA ASP A 240 -21.89 7.67 -18.91
C ASP A 240 -20.36 7.59 -19.13
N PRO A 241 -19.88 7.68 -20.39
CA PRO A 241 -18.47 7.56 -20.73
C PRO A 241 -17.61 8.67 -20.11
N LYS A 242 -18.19 9.80 -19.69
CA LYS A 242 -17.46 10.86 -18.98
C LYS A 242 -17.11 10.42 -17.56
N GLN A 243 -18.01 9.75 -16.84
CA GLN A 243 -17.73 9.28 -15.47
C GLN A 243 -16.71 8.15 -15.46
N VAL A 244 -16.79 7.23 -16.43
CA VAL A 244 -15.84 6.12 -16.58
C VAL A 244 -14.42 6.63 -16.89
N LYS A 245 -14.29 7.75 -17.59
CA LYS A 245 -12.98 8.37 -17.90
C LYS A 245 -12.46 9.27 -16.76
N GLU A 246 -13.35 9.88 -15.99
CA GLU A 246 -12.99 10.78 -14.88
C GLU A 246 -12.57 10.01 -13.62
N THR A 247 -13.20 8.87 -13.33
CA THR A 247 -12.91 8.02 -12.17
C THR A 247 -11.44 7.56 -12.09
N PRO A 248 -10.83 6.96 -13.12
CA PRO A 248 -9.41 6.55 -13.05
C PRO A 248 -8.48 7.76 -13.04
N ARG A 249 -8.92 8.94 -13.52
CA ARG A 249 -8.12 10.16 -13.40
C ARG A 249 -8.03 10.54 -11.93
N PHE A 250 -9.15 10.69 -11.22
CA PHE A 250 -9.12 11.05 -9.80
C PHE A 250 -8.43 9.99 -8.94
N ALA A 251 -8.67 8.71 -9.21
CA ALA A 251 -8.01 7.63 -8.48
C ALA A 251 -6.49 7.54 -8.73
N ASN A 252 -5.98 8.08 -9.85
CA ASN A 252 -4.53 8.21 -10.07
C ASN A 252 -3.92 9.46 -9.40
N TRP A 253 -4.74 10.44 -9.01
CA TRP A 253 -4.29 11.62 -8.26
C TRP A 253 -4.31 11.38 -6.75
N ASP A 254 -5.18 10.49 -6.28
CA ASP A 254 -5.20 9.97 -4.90
C ASP A 254 -4.02 9.01 -4.67
#